data_AF-A0A1G3HDB7-F1
#
_entry.id   AF-A0A1G3HDB7-F1
#
_cell.length_a   1.000
_cell.length_b   1.000
_cell.length_c   1.000
_cell.angle_alpha   90.00
_cell.angle_beta   90.00
_cell.angle_gamma   90.00
#
_symmetry.space_group_name_H-M   'P 1'
#
loop_
_entity.id
_entity.type
_entity.pdbx_description
1 polymer ?
#
loop_
_entity_poly.entity_id
_entity_poly.type
_entity_poly.pdbx_seq_one_letter_code
_entity_poly.pdbx_strand_id
1 'polypeptide(L)'
;MSFTTWNSEYSVGIDEIDDQHKGLVNCIANLEKSIEGVDERQRWTAIHYAIVQLTDYTRIHFSVEESLMRILGYPQRDAHMVQHNIFVSFLENVQRKSITHDISEDEIVRYLREWLLTHILRDDKQYAVWFEAANSGGARRMT
;
A
#
# COMPACT_ATOMS: atom_id res chain seq x y z
N MET A 1 7.94 -12.13 -12.23
CA MET A 1 7.65 -10.80 -12.80
C MET A 1 8.10 -9.76 -11.79
N SER A 2 8.70 -8.65 -12.22
CA SER A 2 9.09 -7.59 -11.28
C SER A 2 7.83 -6.90 -10.77
N PHE A 3 7.61 -6.90 -9.45
CA PHE A 3 6.46 -6.24 -8.82
C PHE A 3 6.49 -4.71 -8.97
N THR A 4 7.64 -4.15 -9.35
CA THR A 4 7.89 -2.71 -9.50
C THR A 4 7.22 -2.05 -10.70
N THR A 5 6.42 -2.78 -11.46
CA THR A 5 5.71 -2.25 -12.62
C THR A 5 4.23 -2.50 -12.44
N TRP A 6 3.43 -1.44 -12.58
CA TRP A 6 1.97 -1.55 -12.55
C TRP A 6 1.47 -2.60 -13.54
N ASN A 7 0.55 -3.46 -13.07
CA ASN A 7 -0.15 -4.44 -13.87
C ASN A 7 -1.66 -4.18 -13.73
N SER A 8 -2.40 -4.23 -14.84
CA SER A 8 -3.87 -4.09 -14.84
C SER A 8 -4.58 -5.09 -13.93
N GLU A 9 -3.96 -6.21 -13.59
CA GLU A 9 -4.50 -7.18 -12.62
C GLU A 9 -4.64 -6.57 -11.20
N TYR A 10 -3.89 -5.54 -10.87
CA TYR A 10 -3.94 -4.82 -9.59
C TYR A 10 -5.09 -3.83 -9.51
N SER A 11 -5.70 -3.50 -10.66
CA SER A 11 -6.85 -2.59 -10.69
C SER A 11 -8.00 -3.15 -9.85
N VAL A 12 -8.58 -2.27 -9.04
CA VAL A 12 -9.82 -2.52 -8.30
C VAL A 12 -11.02 -1.87 -8.99
N GLY A 13 -10.81 -1.12 -10.07
CA GLY A 13 -11.86 -0.48 -10.87
C GLY A 13 -12.34 0.87 -10.33
N ILE A 14 -11.64 1.43 -9.33
CA ILE A 14 -11.89 2.76 -8.79
C ILE A 14 -10.69 3.63 -9.13
N ASP A 15 -10.85 4.54 -10.10
CA ASP A 15 -9.74 5.31 -10.71
C ASP A 15 -8.80 5.94 -9.67
N GLU A 16 -9.36 6.61 -8.65
CA GLU A 16 -8.58 7.24 -7.58
C GLU A 16 -7.77 6.24 -6.75
N ILE A 17 -8.31 5.04 -6.49
CA ILE A 17 -7.60 4.00 -5.75
C ILE A 17 -6.51 3.38 -6.63
N ASP A 18 -6.81 3.10 -7.90
CA ASP A 18 -5.85 2.56 -8.85
C ASP A 18 -4.65 3.50 -9.02
N ASP A 19 -4.87 4.82 -9.05
CA ASP A 19 -3.80 5.81 -9.11
C ASP A 19 -2.96 5.83 -7.82
N GLN A 20 -3.57 5.63 -6.67
CA GLN A 20 -2.84 5.48 -5.40
C GLN A 20 -2.04 4.17 -5.35
N HIS A 21 -2.59 3.04 -5.81
CA HIS A 21 -1.85 1.79 -5.90
C HIS A 21 -0.64 1.90 -6.84
N LYS A 22 -0.77 2.59 -7.99
CA LYS A 22 0.38 2.92 -8.85
C LYS A 22 1.43 3.73 -8.10
N GLY A 23 1.00 4.69 -7.28
CA GLY A 23 1.89 5.46 -6.41
C GLY A 23 2.68 4.58 -5.44
N LEU A 24 2.01 3.64 -4.77
CA LEU A 24 2.66 2.67 -3.86
C LEU A 24 3.67 1.77 -4.58
N VAL A 25 3.29 1.24 -5.75
CA VAL A 25 4.20 0.44 -6.60
C VAL A 25 5.44 1.25 -6.98
N ASN A 26 5.28 2.53 -7.33
CA ASN A 26 6.39 3.43 -7.63
C ASN A 26 7.28 3.73 -6.41
N CYS A 27 6.70 3.90 -5.22
CA CYS A 27 7.46 4.05 -3.98
C CYS A 27 8.34 2.81 -3.71
N ILE A 28 7.80 1.61 -3.89
CA ILE A 28 8.56 0.35 -3.74
C ILE A 28 9.65 0.24 -4.82
N ALA A 29 9.35 0.60 -6.06
CA ALA A 29 10.35 0.63 -7.14
C ALA A 29 11.50 1.61 -6.84
N ASN A 30 11.21 2.76 -6.23
CA ASN A 30 12.24 3.74 -5.84
C ASN A 30 13.08 3.26 -4.64
N LEU A 31 12.49 2.53 -3.70
CA LEU A 31 13.22 1.86 -2.62
C LEU A 31 14.21 0.84 -3.19
N GLU A 32 13.78 -0.01 -4.13
CA GLU A 32 14.66 -0.99 -4.77
C GLU A 32 15.81 -0.34 -5.54
N LYS A 33 15.54 0.74 -6.28
CA LYS A 33 16.61 1.53 -6.93
C LYS A 33 17.60 2.11 -5.93
N SER A 34 17.14 2.48 -4.73
CA SER A 34 18.01 3.01 -3.67
C SER A 34 18.91 1.92 -3.08
N ILE A 35 18.43 0.67 -3.07
CA ILE A 35 19.17 -0.53 -2.68
C ILE A 35 20.23 -0.91 -3.73
N GLU A 36 19.88 -0.81 -5.01
CA GLU A 36 20.75 -1.14 -6.16
C GLU A 36 21.80 -0.07 -6.49
N GLY A 37 21.73 1.11 -5.86
CA GLY A 37 22.61 2.25 -6.13
C GLY A 37 24.10 1.97 -5.89
N VAL A 38 24.97 2.65 -6.64
CA VAL A 38 26.43 2.41 -6.64
C VAL A 38 27.22 3.15 -5.56
N ASP A 39 26.64 4.16 -4.90
CA ASP A 39 27.31 4.89 -3.81
C ASP A 39 26.96 4.28 -2.45
N GLU A 40 27.80 3.36 -1.99
CA GLU A 40 27.66 2.70 -0.68
C GLU A 40 27.60 3.69 0.49
N ARG A 41 28.23 4.87 0.38
CA ARG A 41 28.26 5.86 1.47
C ARG A 41 26.91 6.53 1.68
N GLN A 42 26.08 6.59 0.65
CA GLN A 42 24.77 7.24 0.68
C GLN A 42 23.60 6.24 0.64
N ARG A 43 23.87 4.96 0.39
CA ARG A 43 22.87 3.89 0.27
C ARG A 43 21.83 3.90 1.39
N TRP A 44 22.26 3.83 2.65
CA TRP A 44 21.33 3.80 3.79
C TRP A 44 20.55 5.11 3.99
N THR A 45 21.15 6.25 3.61
CA THR A 45 20.43 7.53 3.60
C THR A 45 19.32 7.51 2.54
N ALA A 46 19.63 7.05 1.32
CA ALA A 46 18.64 6.94 0.25
C ALA A 46 17.51 5.95 0.60
N ILE A 47 17.87 4.79 1.15
CA ILE A 47 16.93 3.77 1.65
C ILE A 47 16.02 4.38 2.73
N HIS A 48 16.59 5.07 3.71
CA HIS A 48 15.80 5.72 4.76
C HIS A 48 14.78 6.72 4.19
N TYR A 49 15.21 7.60 3.28
CA TYR A 49 14.30 8.55 2.63
C TYR A 49 13.22 7.87 1.78
N ALA A 50 13.54 6.76 1.11
CA ALA A 50 12.55 5.99 0.35
C ALA A 50 11.52 5.32 1.28
N ILE A 51 11.95 4.76 2.42
CA ILE A 51 11.04 4.19 3.43
C ILE A 51 10.13 5.26 4.03
N VAL A 52 10.65 6.47 4.34
CA VAL A 52 9.84 7.59 4.85
C VAL A 52 8.74 7.95 3.84
N GLN A 53 9.11 8.14 2.58
CA GLN A 53 8.15 8.47 1.52
C GLN A 53 7.09 7.37 1.34
N LEU A 54 7.50 6.10 1.36
CA LEU A 54 6.57 4.97 1.29
C LEU A 54 5.61 4.98 2.49
N THR A 55 6.12 5.18 3.70
CA THR A 55 5.33 5.19 4.93
C THR A 55 4.28 6.29 4.92
N ASP A 56 4.66 7.50 4.53
CA ASP A 56 3.74 8.63 4.45
C ASP A 56 2.67 8.41 3.37
N TYR A 57 3.08 7.92 2.20
CA TYR A 57 2.15 7.64 1.11
C TYR A 57 1.16 6.52 1.46
N THR A 58 1.62 5.45 2.10
CA THR A 58 0.79 4.35 2.61
C THR A 58 -0.26 4.85 3.60
N ARG A 59 0.11 5.72 4.54
CA ARG A 59 -0.84 6.28 5.51
C ARG A 59 -1.93 7.11 4.84
N ILE A 60 -1.57 7.90 3.84
CA ILE A 60 -2.53 8.70 3.06
C ILE A 60 -3.48 7.77 2.32
N HIS A 61 -2.96 6.79 1.60
CA HIS A 61 -3.75 5.80 0.86
C HIS A 61 -4.75 5.07 1.77
N PHE A 62 -4.29 4.49 2.86
CA PHE A 62 -5.16 3.79 3.81
C PHE A 62 -6.23 4.72 4.41
N SER A 63 -5.90 5.99 4.68
CA SER A 63 -6.89 6.96 5.15
C SER A 63 -8.02 7.20 4.15
N VAL A 64 -7.70 7.21 2.85
CA VAL A 64 -8.68 7.34 1.76
C VAL A 64 -9.59 6.11 1.71
N GLU A 65 -9.01 4.91 1.70
CA GLU A 65 -9.76 3.66 1.66
C GLU A 65 -10.66 3.49 2.89
N GLU A 66 -10.13 3.76 4.09
CA GLU A 66 -10.90 3.67 5.33
C GLU A 66 -12.07 4.64 5.37
N SER A 67 -11.88 5.84 4.80
CA SER A 67 -12.94 6.82 4.65
C SER A 67 -14.00 6.35 3.65
N LEU A 68 -13.57 5.79 2.51
CA LEU A 68 -14.46 5.21 1.50
C LEU A 68 -15.27 4.04 2.09
N MET A 69 -14.62 3.07 2.72
CA MET A 69 -15.25 1.94 3.40
C MET A 69 -16.26 2.40 4.47
N ARG A 70 -15.95 3.45 5.22
CA ARG A 70 -16.86 4.03 6.22
C ARG A 70 -18.11 4.63 5.58
N ILE A 71 -17.95 5.42 4.52
CA ILE A 71 -19.06 6.08 3.81
C ILE A 71 -20.01 5.04 3.21
N LEU A 72 -19.46 3.95 2.68
CA LEU A 72 -20.22 2.86 2.05
C LEU A 72 -20.82 1.86 3.04
N GLY A 73 -20.50 1.97 4.34
CA GLY A 73 -20.91 0.99 5.35
C GLY A 73 -20.36 -0.41 5.08
N TYR A 74 -19.13 -0.51 4.57
CA TYR A 74 -18.50 -1.80 4.25
C TYR A 74 -18.38 -2.68 5.52
N PRO A 75 -18.99 -3.88 5.57
CA PRO A 75 -19.09 -4.66 6.80
C PRO A 75 -17.75 -5.14 7.38
N GLN A 76 -16.72 -5.34 6.54
CA GLN A 76 -15.42 -5.84 6.98
C GLN A 76 -14.39 -4.73 7.22
N ARG A 77 -14.81 -3.46 7.25
CA ARG A 77 -13.93 -2.30 7.45
C ARG A 77 -12.98 -2.48 8.64
N ASP A 78 -13.48 -2.90 9.79
CA ASP A 78 -12.65 -2.97 11.01
C ASP A 78 -11.57 -4.06 10.89
N ALA A 79 -11.86 -5.18 10.22
CA ALA A 79 -10.87 -6.22 9.95
C ALA A 79 -9.81 -5.73 8.95
N HIS A 80 -10.24 -4.98 7.93
CA HIS A 80 -9.36 -4.37 6.94
C HIS A 80 -8.40 -3.34 7.59
N MET A 81 -8.93 -2.47 8.46
CA MET A 81 -8.13 -1.51 9.24
C MET A 81 -7.08 -2.19 10.14
N VAL A 82 -7.36 -3.38 10.67
CA VAL A 82 -6.34 -4.13 11.45
C VAL A 82 -5.15 -4.50 10.56
N GLN A 83 -5.39 -4.90 9.31
CA GLN A 83 -4.31 -5.20 8.37
C GLN A 83 -3.46 -3.95 8.06
N HIS A 84 -4.12 -2.81 7.83
CA HIS A 84 -3.45 -1.52 7.64
C HIS A 84 -2.54 -1.16 8.81
N ASN A 85 -3.06 -1.25 10.04
CA ASN A 85 -2.30 -0.91 11.24
C ASN A 85 -1.07 -1.81 11.43
N ILE A 86 -1.20 -3.11 11.12
CA ILE A 86 -0.06 -4.05 11.14
C ILE A 86 1.00 -3.64 10.12
N PHE A 87 0.59 -3.29 8.90
CA PHE A 87 1.51 -2.88 7.84
C PHE A 87 2.21 -1.56 8.13
N VAL A 88 1.49 -0.55 8.63
CA VAL A 88 2.08 0.72 9.07
C VAL A 88 3.07 0.49 10.22
N SER A 89 2.74 -0.37 11.18
CA SER A 89 3.65 -0.72 12.28
C SER A 89 4.94 -1.39 11.77
N PHE A 90 4.82 -2.23 10.73
CA PHE A 90 5.98 -2.81 10.05
C PHE A 90 6.84 -1.71 9.39
N LEU A 91 6.25 -0.79 8.63
CA LEU A 91 6.96 0.30 7.97
C LEU A 91 7.69 1.21 8.98
N GLU A 92 7.05 1.56 10.08
CA GLU A 92 7.67 2.35 11.15
C GLU A 92 8.86 1.61 11.78
N ASN A 93 8.76 0.30 11.95
CA ASN A 93 9.86 -0.53 12.45
C ASN A 93 11.03 -0.57 11.47
N VAL A 94 10.75 -0.74 10.18
CA VAL A 94 11.73 -0.68 9.09
C VAL A 94 12.41 0.69 9.04
N GLN A 95 11.64 1.78 9.18
CA GLN A 95 12.16 3.15 9.23
C GLN A 95 13.12 3.38 10.40
N ARG A 96 12.81 2.86 11.60
CA ARG A 96 13.74 2.94 12.75
C ARG A 96 15.02 2.13 12.51
N LYS A 97 14.87 0.90 12.01
CA LYS A 97 16.01 0.00 11.76
C LYS A 97 16.90 0.46 10.61
N SER A 98 16.38 1.22 9.65
CA SER A 98 17.19 1.78 8.57
C SER A 98 18.16 2.87 9.04
N ILE A 99 17.96 3.46 10.22
CA ILE A 99 18.92 4.40 10.84
C ILE A 99 20.12 3.65 11.41
N THR A 100 19.88 2.47 12.00
CA THR A 100 20.92 1.65 12.63
C THR A 100 21.49 0.57 11.71
N HIS A 101 20.98 0.49 10.48
CA HIS A 101 21.29 -0.55 9.49
C HIS A 101 21.02 -1.99 10.03
N ASP A 102 20.05 -2.13 10.95
CA ASP A 102 19.71 -3.39 11.62
C ASP A 102 18.51 -4.09 10.97
N ILE A 103 18.56 -4.19 9.64
CA ILE A 103 17.52 -4.86 8.85
C ILE A 103 18.06 -5.26 7.48
N SER A 104 17.62 -6.40 6.97
CA SER A 104 17.97 -6.84 5.62
C SER A 104 17.13 -6.10 4.58
N GLU A 105 17.81 -5.53 3.58
CA GLU A 105 17.19 -4.84 2.45
C GLU A 105 16.31 -5.79 1.62
N ASP A 106 16.78 -7.03 1.40
CA ASP A 106 16.02 -8.07 0.71
C ASP A 106 14.77 -8.48 1.49
N GLU A 107 14.86 -8.52 2.82
CA GLU A 107 13.72 -8.85 3.67
C GLU A 107 12.65 -7.76 3.61
N ILE A 108 13.06 -6.48 3.62
CA ILE A 108 12.15 -5.35 3.44
C ILE A 108 11.41 -5.47 2.11
N VAL A 109 12.14 -5.56 1.00
CA VAL A 109 11.56 -5.59 -0.34
C VAL A 109 10.62 -6.77 -0.51
N ARG A 110 11.03 -7.97 -0.07
CA ARG A 110 10.21 -9.17 -0.14
C ARG A 110 8.89 -9.00 0.61
N TYR A 111 8.94 -8.53 1.86
CA TYR A 111 7.73 -8.34 2.66
C TYR A 111 6.79 -7.30 2.04
N LEU A 112 7.33 -6.16 1.60
CA LEU A 112 6.54 -5.09 0.97
C LEU A 112 5.79 -5.59 -0.27
N ARG A 113 6.49 -6.33 -1.15
CA ARG A 113 5.91 -6.91 -2.37
C ARG A 113 4.82 -7.92 -2.04
N GLU A 114 5.13 -8.88 -1.16
CA GLU A 114 4.20 -9.96 -0.81
C GLU A 114 2.94 -9.41 -0.13
N TRP A 115 3.10 -8.49 0.82
CA TRP A 115 1.99 -7.89 1.54
C TRP A 115 1.12 -7.04 0.60
N LEU A 116 1.71 -6.08 -0.12
CA LEU A 116 0.94 -5.15 -0.96
C LEU A 116 0.20 -5.89 -2.08
N LEU A 117 0.86 -6.85 -2.74
CA LEU A 117 0.22 -7.66 -3.79
C LEU A 117 -0.97 -8.44 -3.24
N THR A 118 -0.78 -9.11 -2.11
CA THR A 118 -1.81 -9.95 -1.51
C THR A 118 -2.99 -9.10 -1.07
N HIS A 119 -2.71 -7.96 -0.44
CA HIS A 119 -3.72 -7.03 0.06
C HIS A 119 -4.57 -6.46 -1.08
N ILE A 120 -3.95 -5.90 -2.13
CA ILE A 120 -4.67 -5.37 -3.30
C ILE A 120 -5.54 -6.45 -3.95
N LEU A 121 -4.97 -7.61 -4.24
CA LEU A 121 -5.67 -8.66 -4.99
C LEU A 121 -6.76 -9.36 -4.19
N ARG A 122 -6.74 -9.28 -2.86
CA ARG A 122 -7.69 -10.00 -2.01
C ARG A 122 -8.60 -9.07 -1.25
N ASP A 123 -8.05 -8.15 -0.47
CA ASP A 123 -8.78 -7.32 0.47
C ASP A 123 -9.38 -6.09 -0.23
N ASP A 124 -8.60 -5.39 -1.07
CA ASP A 124 -9.07 -4.16 -1.73
C ASP A 124 -10.15 -4.45 -2.77
N LYS A 125 -9.96 -5.53 -3.53
CA LYS A 125 -11.00 -6.00 -4.47
C LYS A 125 -12.32 -6.33 -3.80
N GLN A 126 -12.34 -6.74 -2.53
CA GLN A 126 -13.59 -7.04 -1.84
C GLN A 126 -14.42 -5.78 -1.56
N TYR A 127 -13.79 -4.70 -1.09
CA TYR A 127 -14.53 -3.45 -0.88
C TYR A 127 -14.87 -2.78 -2.22
N ALA A 128 -14.06 -2.96 -3.27
CA ALA A 128 -14.36 -2.42 -4.58
C ALA A 128 -15.61 -3.05 -5.21
N VAL A 129 -15.79 -4.37 -5.06
CA VAL A 129 -17.05 -5.05 -5.45
C VAL A 129 -18.25 -4.47 -4.67
N TRP A 130 -18.06 -4.17 -3.38
CA TRP A 130 -19.09 -3.52 -2.56
C TRP A 130 -19.41 -2.09 -3.05
N PHE A 131 -18.39 -1.31 -3.43
CA PHE A 131 -18.54 0.02 -4.02
C PHE A 131 -19.33 -0.02 -5.33
N GLU A 132 -18.97 -0.93 -6.23
CA GLU A 132 -19.66 -1.11 -7.51
C GLU A 132 -21.13 -1.50 -7.30
N ALA A 133 -21.41 -2.40 -6.36
CA ALA A 133 -22.79 -2.77 -6.02
C ALA A 133 -23.60 -1.58 -5.47
N ALA A 134 -22.97 -0.73 -4.65
CA ALA A 134 -23.58 0.48 -4.11
C ALA A 134 -23.86 1.53 -5.20
N ASN A 135 -23.01 1.64 -6.23
CA ASN A 135 -23.16 2.61 -7.32
C ASN A 135 -24.06 2.12 -8.46
N SER A 136 -24.08 0.80 -8.73
CA SER A 136 -24.93 0.17 -9.75
C SER A 136 -26.40 0.08 -9.31
N GLY A 137 -26.64 0.14 -7.99
CA GLY A 137 -27.97 0.20 -7.39
C GLY A 137 -28.53 1.61 -7.32
N GLY A 138 -28.99 2.17 -8.44
CA GLY A 138 -29.74 3.43 -8.45
C GLY A 138 -30.88 3.42 -7.41
N ALA A 139 -31.09 4.53 -6.72
CA ALA A 139 -32.32 4.79 -5.96
C ALA A 139 -32.71 3.74 -4.89
N ARG A 140 -31.78 3.30 -4.02
CA ARG A 140 -32.15 2.63 -2.75
C ARG A 140 -31.65 3.39 -1.53
N ARG A 141 -32.21 4.59 -1.32
CA ARG A 141 -32.59 5.02 0.03
C ARG A 141 -33.97 4.43 0.31
N MET A 142 -34.00 3.18 0.76
CA MET A 142 -35.16 2.68 1.48
C MET A 142 -35.05 3.21 2.91
N THR A 143 -36.00 4.08 3.24
CA THR A 143 -36.61 4.33 4.56
C THR A 143 -35.69 4.55 5.74
#